data_AF-A0AAE9ITY5-F1
#
_entry.id   AF-A0AAE9ITY5-F1
#
_cell.length_a   1.000
_cell.length_b   1.000
_cell.length_c   1.000
_cell.angle_alpha   90.00
_cell.angle_beta   90.00
_cell.angle_gamma   90.00
#
_symmetry.space_group_name_H-M   'P 1'
#
loop_
_entity.id
_entity.type
_entity.pdbx_description
1 polymer ?
#
loop_
_entity_poly.entity_id
_entity_poly.type
_entity_poly.pdbx_seq_one_letter_code
_entity_poly.pdbx_strand_id
1 'polypeptide(L)'
;MSRLAFSSFKSIEYHDASWVQIEDLYNLKNAKSVKLGANNDFTNSEYNMLIENWLHKEWDMFEKLEIPRYKWVSLRLHHVLEDVEVVTLGQKRKSEKYSRNCLLEK
;
A
#
# COMPACT_ATOMS: atom_id res chain seq x y z
N MET A 1 6.30 -19.17 -31.90
CA MET A 1 5.86 -18.10 -30.97
C MET A 1 5.33 -18.74 -29.70
N SER A 2 6.22 -19.12 -28.79
CA SER A 2 5.86 -19.68 -27.49
C SER A 2 5.62 -18.53 -26.52
N ARG A 3 4.36 -18.28 -26.16
CA ARG A 3 4.00 -17.42 -25.04
C ARG A 3 4.50 -18.10 -23.77
N LEU A 4 5.68 -17.70 -23.30
CA LEU A 4 6.18 -18.08 -21.99
C LEU A 4 5.18 -17.53 -20.97
N ALA A 5 4.51 -18.44 -20.27
CA ALA A 5 3.72 -18.11 -19.09
C ALA A 5 4.66 -17.47 -18.07
N PHE A 6 4.64 -16.13 -17.98
CA PHE A 6 5.35 -15.40 -16.95
C PHE A 6 4.62 -15.65 -15.62
N SER A 7 5.05 -16.69 -14.92
CA SER A 7 4.82 -16.76 -13.49
C SER A 7 5.51 -15.56 -12.84
N SER A 8 4.76 -14.57 -12.39
CA SER A 8 5.32 -13.58 -11.46
C SER A 8 4.27 -13.04 -10.51
N PHE A 9 3.77 -13.91 -9.63
CA PHE A 9 3.28 -13.48 -8.33
C PHE A 9 4.49 -13.03 -7.49
N LYS A 10 5.15 -11.91 -7.86
CA LYS A 10 6.22 -11.31 -7.06
C LYS A 10 5.59 -10.35 -6.06
N SER A 11 5.03 -10.93 -5.00
CA SER A 11 4.80 -10.19 -3.76
C SER A 11 6.15 -10.06 -3.03
N ILE A 12 6.51 -8.86 -2.63
CA ILE A 12 7.75 -8.54 -1.90
C ILE A 12 7.34 -8.09 -0.50
N GLU A 13 7.78 -8.82 0.51
CA GLU A 13 7.48 -8.51 1.92
C GLU A 13 8.78 -8.24 2.68
N TYR A 14 8.93 -7.03 3.18
CA TYR A 14 10.02 -6.62 4.06
C TYR A 14 9.54 -6.73 5.51
N HIS A 15 9.51 -7.93 6.08
CA HIS A 15 8.99 -8.14 7.45
C HIS A 15 9.72 -7.28 8.50
N ASP A 16 11.03 -7.15 8.37
CA ASP A 16 11.86 -6.17 9.05
C ASP A 16 12.29 -5.11 8.03
N ALA A 17 11.70 -3.92 8.14
CA ALA A 17 11.99 -2.80 7.26
C ALA A 17 12.94 -1.77 7.87
N SER A 18 13.58 -2.07 9.01
CA SER A 18 14.51 -1.13 9.66
C SER A 18 15.83 -0.94 8.92
N TRP A 19 16.14 -1.83 7.98
CA TRP A 19 17.34 -1.80 7.15
C TRP A 19 17.06 -1.43 5.69
N VAL A 20 15.78 -1.26 5.33
CA VAL A 20 15.38 -0.94 3.96
C VAL A 20 15.58 0.54 3.76
N GLN A 21 16.27 0.92 2.69
CA GLN A 21 16.41 2.30 2.26
C GLN A 21 15.32 2.63 1.23
N ILE A 22 14.90 3.90 1.14
CA ILE A 22 13.85 4.29 0.20
C ILE A 22 14.29 4.04 -1.26
N GLU A 23 15.60 4.15 -1.53
CA GLU A 23 16.23 3.90 -2.82
C GLU A 23 16.12 2.43 -3.26
N ASP A 24 16.05 1.48 -2.31
CA ASP A 24 15.83 0.06 -2.62
C ASP A 24 14.48 -0.14 -3.32
N LEU A 25 13.50 0.71 -3.00
CA LEU A 25 12.18 0.68 -3.60
C LEU A 25 12.19 1.26 -5.02
N TYR A 26 13.08 2.22 -5.33
CA TYR A 26 13.14 2.91 -6.64
C TYR A 26 13.44 1.98 -7.82
N ASN A 27 14.06 0.83 -7.56
CA ASN A 27 14.49 -0.11 -8.59
C ASN A 27 13.52 -1.28 -8.80
N LEU A 28 12.39 -1.29 -8.10
CA LEU A 28 11.36 -2.29 -8.29
C LEU A 28 10.79 -2.23 -9.71
N LYS A 29 10.50 -3.42 -10.26
CA LYS A 29 9.98 -3.60 -11.62
C LYS A 29 8.85 -4.61 -11.61
N ASN A 30 7.65 -4.14 -11.94
CA ASN A 30 6.44 -4.93 -12.12
C ASN A 30 6.14 -5.86 -10.93
N ALA A 31 6.32 -5.35 -9.70
CA ALA A 31 5.95 -6.10 -8.51
C ALA A 31 4.43 -6.09 -8.32
N LYS A 32 3.84 -7.23 -7.96
CA LYS A 32 2.39 -7.28 -7.76
C LYS A 32 1.97 -6.61 -6.45
N SER A 33 2.77 -6.79 -5.41
CA SER A 33 2.50 -6.21 -4.10
C SER A 33 3.80 -6.02 -3.37
N VAL A 34 3.97 -4.87 -2.73
CA VAL A 34 5.10 -4.55 -1.86
C VAL A 34 4.53 -4.24 -0.50
N LYS A 35 5.05 -4.89 0.54
CA LYS A 35 4.63 -4.65 1.92
C LYS A 35 5.86 -4.36 2.78
N LEU A 36 5.86 -3.20 3.42
CA LEU A 36 6.89 -2.84 4.38
C LEU A 36 6.53 -3.36 5.77
N GLY A 37 7.53 -3.60 6.61
CA GLY A 37 7.37 -3.83 8.03
C GLY A 37 7.01 -2.52 8.72
N ALA A 38 6.26 -2.59 9.84
CA ALA A 38 5.81 -1.38 10.56
C ALA A 38 6.96 -0.58 11.18
N ASN A 39 8.15 -1.18 11.24
CA ASN A 39 9.39 -0.63 11.75
C ASN A 39 10.22 0.12 10.69
N ASN A 40 9.64 0.47 9.53
CA ASN A 40 10.23 1.48 8.64
C ASN A 40 10.16 2.87 9.29
N ASP A 41 11.20 3.67 9.08
CA ASP A 41 11.33 5.04 9.57
C ASP A 41 11.14 6.10 8.46
N PHE A 42 10.70 5.69 7.27
CA PHE A 42 10.46 6.58 6.15
C PHE A 42 9.49 7.72 6.49
N THR A 43 9.93 8.92 6.14
CA THR A 43 9.21 10.17 6.25
C THR A 43 8.17 10.31 5.13
N ASN A 44 7.23 11.24 5.33
CA ASN A 44 6.25 11.57 4.30
C ASN A 44 6.93 12.11 3.02
N SER A 45 8.05 12.83 3.17
CA SER A 45 8.81 13.37 2.02
C SER A 45 9.43 12.26 1.19
N GLU A 46 9.96 11.22 1.82
CA GLU A 46 10.52 10.06 1.11
C GLU A 46 9.45 9.26 0.36
N TYR A 47 8.26 9.12 0.95
CA TYR A 47 7.11 8.54 0.23
C TYR A 47 6.67 9.41 -0.96
N ASN A 48 6.71 10.74 -0.84
CA ASN A 48 6.41 11.62 -1.96
C ASN A 48 7.44 11.43 -3.09
N MET A 49 8.74 11.42 -2.77
CA MET A 49 9.80 11.16 -3.74
C MET A 49 9.67 9.78 -4.39
N LEU A 50 9.25 8.76 -3.65
CA LEU A 50 8.96 7.43 -4.20
C LEU A 50 7.83 7.47 -5.24
N ILE A 51 6.75 8.20 -4.95
CA ILE A 51 5.60 8.36 -5.85
C ILE A 51 6.01 9.17 -7.09
N GLU A 52 6.70 10.29 -6.92
CA GLU A 52 7.23 11.09 -8.03
C GLU A 52 8.13 10.25 -8.93
N ASN A 53 9.08 9.50 -8.36
CA ASN A 53 9.97 8.63 -9.13
C ASN A 53 9.21 7.50 -9.84
N TRP A 54 8.12 6.98 -9.25
CA TRP A 54 7.26 5.99 -9.91
C TRP A 54 6.53 6.60 -11.12
N LEU A 55 5.95 7.79 -10.97
CA LEU A 55 5.23 8.47 -12.05
C LEU A 55 6.10 8.81 -13.27
N HIS A 56 7.40 9.00 -13.06
CA HIS A 56 8.35 9.31 -14.14
C HIS A 56 8.99 8.08 -14.80
N LYS A 57 8.67 6.85 -14.39
CA LYS A 57 9.24 5.63 -14.99
C LYS A 57 8.42 5.11 -16.16
N GLU A 58 9.12 4.56 -17.14
CA GLU A 58 8.51 3.87 -18.29
C GLU A 58 7.86 2.52 -17.92
N TRP A 59 8.07 2.04 -16.69
CA TRP A 59 7.52 0.80 -16.18
C TRP A 59 6.88 1.00 -14.81
N ASP A 60 5.89 0.17 -14.50
CA ASP A 60 5.31 0.15 -13.17
C ASP A 60 6.30 -0.43 -12.15
N MET A 61 6.46 0.27 -11.04
CA MET A 61 7.30 -0.22 -9.94
C MET A 61 6.56 -1.33 -9.17
N PHE A 62 5.28 -1.08 -8.85
CA PHE A 62 4.40 -2.02 -8.18
C PHE A 62 2.92 -1.73 -8.48
N GLU A 63 2.04 -2.74 -8.42
CA GLU A 63 0.59 -2.55 -8.49
C GLU A 63 0.00 -2.09 -7.14
N LYS A 64 0.64 -2.50 -6.02
CA LYS A 64 0.18 -2.22 -4.66
C LYS A 64 1.36 -2.00 -3.71
N LEU A 65 1.30 -0.92 -2.92
CA LEU A 65 2.21 -0.66 -1.81
C LEU A 65 1.44 -0.62 -0.49
N GLU A 66 1.83 -1.47 0.46
CA GLU A 66 1.28 -1.53 1.81
C GLU A 66 2.29 -0.99 2.82
N ILE A 67 1.92 0.10 3.49
CA ILE A 67 2.75 0.77 4.52
C ILE A 67 2.05 0.64 5.87
N PRO A 68 2.32 -0.41 6.65
CA PRO A 68 1.85 -0.47 8.02
C PRO A 68 2.59 0.59 8.85
N ARG A 69 1.86 1.24 9.75
CA ARG A 69 2.42 2.16 10.75
C ARG A 69 2.01 1.69 12.13
N TYR A 70 2.89 1.85 13.12
CA TYR A 70 2.47 1.76 14.52
C TYR A 70 1.39 2.83 14.78
N LYS A 71 0.41 2.51 15.65
CA LYS A 71 -0.82 3.28 15.93
C LYS A 71 -0.66 4.79 16.22
N TRP A 72 0.56 5.28 16.43
CA TRP A 72 0.87 6.63 16.90
C TRP A 72 1.47 7.54 15.83
N VAL A 73 1.84 7.01 14.66
CA VAL A 73 2.38 7.83 13.56
C VAL A 73 1.36 7.90 12.44
N SER A 74 0.58 8.98 12.43
CA SER A 74 -0.41 9.23 11.39
C SER A 74 0.27 9.60 10.07
N LEU A 75 -0.05 8.89 8.99
CA LEU A 75 0.24 9.34 7.63
C LEU A 75 -0.57 10.61 7.37
N ARG A 76 0.12 11.74 7.23
CA ARG A 76 -0.49 12.98 6.78
C ARG A 76 -0.58 12.93 5.26
N LEU A 77 -1.62 12.27 4.75
CA LEU A 77 -1.84 12.11 3.30
C LEU A 77 -1.79 13.45 2.55
N HIS A 78 -2.27 14.53 3.17
CA HIS A 78 -2.21 15.88 2.60
C HIS A 78 -0.79 16.40 2.34
N HIS A 79 0.23 15.90 3.05
CA HIS A 79 1.65 16.24 2.78
C HIS A 79 2.34 15.23 1.86
N VAL A 80 1.80 14.02 1.72
CA VAL A 80 2.38 12.96 0.86
C VAL A 80 1.84 13.07 -0.57
N LEU A 81 0.64 13.64 -0.73
CA LEU A 81 -0.12 13.67 -1.97
C LEU A 81 -0.54 15.10 -2.32
N GLU A 82 0.24 16.10 -1.90
CA GLU A 82 -0.08 17.52 -2.12
C GLU A 82 -0.34 17.82 -3.61
N ASP A 83 0.34 17.10 -4.51
CA ASP A 83 0.20 17.20 -5.97
C ASP A 83 -0.51 15.99 -6.63
N VAL A 84 -1.16 15.11 -5.86
CA VAL A 84 -1.80 13.89 -6.38
C VAL A 84 -3.31 13.92 -6.12
N GLU A 85 -4.11 13.86 -7.17
CA GLU A 85 -5.57 13.83 -7.06
C GLU A 85 -6.04 12.48 -6.47
N VAL A 86 -6.48 12.48 -5.21
CA VAL A 86 -6.87 11.26 -4.48
C VAL A 86 -8.24 10.77 -4.95
N VAL A 87 -8.26 9.73 -5.79
CA VAL A 87 -9.51 9.03 -6.15
C VAL A 87 -9.89 8.05 -5.03
N THR A 88 -10.85 8.44 -4.19
CA THR A 88 -11.36 7.58 -3.12
C THR A 88 -12.34 6.55 -3.70
N LEU A 89 -11.91 5.30 -3.87
CA LEU A 89 -12.81 4.20 -4.20
C LEU A 89 -13.58 3.77 -2.94
N GLY A 90 -14.82 4.23 -2.80
CA GLY A 90 -15.70 3.84 -1.70
C GLY A 90 -15.98 2.34 -1.69
N GLN A 91 -15.38 1.60 -0.74
CA GLN A 91 -15.79 0.22 -0.46
C GLN A 91 -17.18 0.22 0.19
N LYS A 92 -18.22 -0.12 -0.58
CA LYS A 92 -19.55 -0.46 -0.02
C LYS A 92 -19.44 -1.77 0.75
N ARG A 93 -19.30 -1.70 2.08
CA ARG A 93 -19.58 -2.84 2.96
C ARG A 93 -21.09 -3.10 2.95
N LYS A 94 -21.54 -4.26 2.45
CA LYS A 94 -22.89 -4.78 2.73
C LYS A 94 -22.96 -5.05 4.24
N SER A 95 -23.70 -4.25 4.99
CA SER A 95 -24.07 -4.59 6.37
C SER A 95 -25.23 -5.58 6.32
N GLU A 96 -24.97 -6.84 6.64
CA GLU A 96 -26.02 -7.81 6.97
C GLU A 96 -26.63 -7.45 8.34
N LYS A 97 -27.89 -7.01 8.32
CA LYS A 97 -28.70 -6.78 9.53
C LYS A 97 -29.03 -8.15 10.13
N TYR A 98 -28.39 -8.51 11.25
CA TYR A 98 -28.89 -9.58 12.10
C TYR A 98 -29.91 -8.98 13.08
N SER A 99 -31.19 -9.16 12.79
CA SER A 99 -32.29 -8.86 13.73
C SER A 99 -32.16 -9.81 14.93
N ARG A 100 -31.81 -9.29 16.10
CA ARG A 100 -32.07 -9.99 17.36
C ARG A 100 -33.46 -9.59 17.84
N ASN A 101 -34.45 -10.43 17.57
CA ASN A 101 -35.66 -10.52 18.37
C ASN A 101 -35.53 -11.73 19.31
N CYS A 102 -36.20 -11.60 20.46
CA CYS A 102 -36.30 -12.55 21.58
C CYS A 102 -35.15 -12.49 22.60
N LEU A 103 -35.35 -11.68 23.65
CA LEU A 103 -35.69 -12.18 24.98
C LEU A 103 -35.79 -11.00 25.95
N LEU A 104 -37.00 -10.73 26.44
CA LEU A 104 -37.36 -10.47 27.85
C LEU A 104 -38.79 -9.92 27.89
N GLU A 105 -39.75 -10.83 27.80
CA GLU A 105 -41.03 -10.63 28.47
C GLU A 105 -40.81 -10.82 29.97
N LYS A 106 -41.18 -9.83 30.75
CA LYS A 106 -41.64 -9.96 32.14
C LYS A 106 -42.83 -9.03 32.32
#